data_AF-A0AAW5CPA4-F1
#
_entry.id   AF-A0AAW5CPA4-F1
#
_cell.length_a   1.000
_cell.length_b   1.000
_cell.length_c   1.000
_cell.angle_alpha   90.00
_cell.angle_beta   90.00
_cell.angle_gamma   90.00
#
_symmetry.space_group_name_H-M   'P 1'
#
loop_
_entity.id
_entity.type
_entity.pdbx_description
1 polymer ?
#
loop_
_entity_poly.entity_id
_entity_poly.type
_entity_poly.pdbx_seq_one_letter_code
_entity_poly.pdbx_strand_id
1 'polypeptide(L)'
;MLYELSFFVMYSVTLLLLLFIVRSFFRGGINGYYFVIPVFIFFYILPSLVDFLTGDVFLGPAYSPAAYEALSDETTTLIYNLYVTITLVLFYFFSQVSRVNSYSDYEIKIKSAFDNLKKYQLFVWVIIFLPFIFAVLSADFSFYLEYTKRIRASANFFQELAAKFSIVSIVLIAILLPERVYRFKKNKNLVYVIVIAILVFFAVLNSYIHGKRSVVALFLFLTIAAFFITKSVTRKTLVKLTLFSSIIFYVFLIMYGKNTQGALGLLELAKELRIDFSRDYSLKFVIYHELLNNESVLPYAGASYLFLLTFFIPREVWDEKPYPYAVYLTNSFFGDFGGSYMYGWGLTTSFVAEAVSNLGFFGLLLFPIFYIYFLIKADKLKVLGLKVLAYLIATLLLLVHPVAIITLILLFLLFLFLSKFRIVINKG
;
A
#
# COMPACT_ATOMS: atom_id res chain seq x y z
N MET A 1 -18.78 -3.83 30.24
CA MET A 1 -18.23 -5.21 30.31
C MET A 1 -17.96 -5.82 28.93
N LEU A 2 -18.95 -6.04 28.05
CA LEU A 2 -18.70 -6.63 26.71
C LEU A 2 -17.79 -5.74 25.83
N TYR A 3 -17.98 -4.42 25.90
CA TYR A 3 -17.15 -3.42 25.23
C TYR A 3 -15.65 -3.56 25.61
N GLU A 4 -15.33 -3.50 26.89
CA GLU A 4 -13.94 -3.62 27.39
C GLU A 4 -13.35 -5.00 27.11
N LEU A 5 -14.15 -6.06 27.25
CA LEU A 5 -13.73 -7.42 26.93
C LEU A 5 -13.32 -7.55 25.46
N SER A 6 -14.01 -6.86 24.54
CA SER A 6 -13.68 -6.89 23.11
C SER A 6 -12.29 -6.32 22.82
N PHE A 7 -11.90 -5.24 23.51
CA PHE A 7 -10.55 -4.68 23.41
C PHE A 7 -9.50 -5.63 23.96
N PHE A 8 -9.75 -6.19 25.14
CA PHE A 8 -8.84 -7.14 25.77
C PHE A 8 -8.56 -8.35 24.87
N VAL A 9 -9.61 -8.92 24.26
CA VAL A 9 -9.48 -10.04 23.31
C VAL A 9 -8.70 -9.62 22.07
N MET A 10 -9.04 -8.49 21.45
CA MET A 10 -8.35 -8.00 20.26
C MET A 10 -6.85 -7.78 20.50
N TYR A 11 -6.48 -7.12 21.60
CA TYR A 11 -5.08 -6.84 21.92
C TYR A 11 -4.31 -8.11 22.31
N SER A 12 -4.93 -9.03 23.05
CA SER A 12 -4.32 -10.32 23.40
C SER A 12 -4.01 -11.15 22.16
N VAL A 13 -4.97 -11.27 21.23
CA VAL A 13 -4.77 -11.96 19.95
C VAL A 13 -3.68 -11.26 19.13
N THR A 14 -3.70 -9.93 19.06
CA THR A 14 -2.69 -9.13 18.36
C THR A 14 -1.28 -9.41 18.88
N LEU A 15 -1.09 -9.41 20.21
CA LEU A 15 0.20 -9.67 20.84
C LEU A 15 0.73 -11.08 20.50
N LEU A 16 -0.13 -12.09 20.61
CA LEU A 16 0.23 -13.47 20.27
C LEU A 16 0.66 -13.61 18.80
N LEU A 17 -0.04 -12.93 17.89
CA LEU A 17 0.28 -12.95 16.46
C LEU A 17 1.57 -12.19 16.13
N LEU A 18 1.83 -11.06 16.79
CA LEU A 18 3.10 -10.36 16.64
C LEU A 18 4.27 -11.26 17.06
N LEU A 19 4.17 -11.92 18.21
CA LEU A 19 5.19 -12.87 18.67
C LEU A 19 5.38 -14.02 17.68
N PHE A 20 4.28 -14.56 17.13
CA PHE A 20 4.33 -15.59 16.09
C PHE A 20 5.04 -15.11 14.82
N ILE A 21 4.72 -13.92 14.32
CA ILE A 21 5.32 -13.35 13.11
C ILE A 21 6.80 -13.09 13.32
N VAL A 22 7.18 -12.49 14.45
CA VAL A 22 8.58 -12.25 14.80
C VAL A 22 9.34 -13.58 14.84
N ARG A 23 8.81 -14.60 15.53
CA ARG A 23 9.43 -15.93 15.58
C ARG A 23 9.56 -16.56 14.19
N SER A 24 8.53 -16.45 13.36
CA SER A 24 8.49 -17.01 12.00
C SER A 24 9.44 -16.30 11.04
N PHE A 25 9.56 -14.98 11.17
CA PHE A 25 10.56 -14.16 10.48
C PHE A 25 11.98 -14.64 10.82
N PHE A 26 12.26 -14.90 12.10
CA PHE A 26 13.53 -15.48 12.57
C PHE A 26 13.68 -16.98 12.25
N ARG A 27 12.64 -17.68 11.81
CA ARG A 27 12.75 -19.04 11.25
C ARG A 27 13.00 -19.05 9.75
N GLY A 28 12.65 -17.96 9.05
CA GLY A 28 12.98 -17.77 7.63
C GLY A 28 11.94 -18.27 6.65
N GLY A 29 10.72 -18.51 7.12
CA GLY A 29 9.58 -18.72 6.25
C GLY A 29 9.31 -17.46 5.42
N ILE A 30 8.94 -17.66 4.16
CA ILE A 30 8.43 -16.60 3.29
C ILE A 30 6.98 -16.91 3.04
N ASN A 31 6.11 -16.03 3.52
CA ASN A 31 4.67 -16.13 3.37
C ASN A 31 4.12 -14.69 3.24
N GLY A 32 3.21 -14.46 2.30
CA GLY A 32 2.54 -13.17 2.12
C GLY A 32 1.89 -12.62 3.40
N TYR A 33 1.40 -13.48 4.29
CA TYR A 33 0.83 -13.06 5.58
C TYR A 33 1.84 -12.33 6.48
N TYR A 34 3.14 -12.60 6.35
CA TYR A 34 4.19 -11.90 7.13
C TYR A 34 4.37 -10.44 6.71
N PHE A 35 3.82 -10.04 5.55
CA PHE A 35 3.78 -8.65 5.09
C PHE A 35 2.43 -8.00 5.40
N VAL A 36 1.34 -8.73 5.21
CA VAL A 36 -0.03 -8.22 5.39
C VAL A 36 -0.38 -8.02 6.85
N ILE A 37 -0.08 -8.98 7.74
CA ILE A 37 -0.51 -8.89 9.14
C ILE A 37 0.13 -7.70 9.88
N PRO A 38 1.44 -7.42 9.78
CA PRO A 38 2.03 -6.25 10.46
C PRO A 38 1.42 -4.94 10.00
N VAL A 39 1.13 -4.83 8.70
CA VAL A 39 0.49 -3.64 8.13
C VAL A 39 -0.95 -3.53 8.63
N PHE A 40 -1.70 -4.63 8.64
CA PHE A 40 -3.06 -4.66 9.18
C PHE A 40 -3.09 -4.22 10.65
N ILE A 41 -2.20 -4.76 11.50
CA ILE A 41 -2.08 -4.36 12.91
C ILE A 41 -1.77 -2.86 13.03
N PHE A 42 -0.81 -2.35 12.27
CA PHE A 42 -0.40 -0.95 12.35
C PHE A 42 -1.52 0.01 11.93
N PHE A 43 -2.26 -0.29 10.86
CA PHE A 43 -3.25 0.63 10.31
C PHE A 43 -4.66 0.46 10.93
N TYR A 44 -5.00 -0.71 11.46
CA TYR A 44 -6.34 -1.00 12.01
C TYR A 44 -6.35 -1.13 13.55
N ILE A 45 -5.28 -1.60 14.19
CA ILE A 45 -5.33 -1.93 15.64
C ILE A 45 -4.57 -0.92 16.48
N LEU A 46 -3.41 -0.48 16.02
CA LEU A 46 -2.60 0.49 16.75
C LEU A 46 -3.36 1.81 17.04
N PRO A 47 -4.16 2.37 16.11
CA PRO A 47 -4.91 3.60 16.38
C PRO A 47 -5.94 3.42 17.52
N SER A 48 -6.66 2.30 17.54
CA SER A 48 -7.63 2.02 18.60
C SER A 48 -6.94 1.77 19.95
N LEU A 49 -5.71 1.25 19.95
CA LEU A 49 -4.90 1.11 21.17
C LEU A 49 -4.51 2.47 21.73
N VAL A 50 -4.14 3.42 20.86
CA VAL A 50 -3.84 4.80 21.27
C VAL A 50 -5.05 5.43 21.93
N ASP A 51 -6.25 5.27 21.34
CA ASP A 51 -7.50 5.79 21.94
C ASP A 51 -7.76 5.23 23.33
N PHE A 52 -7.70 3.90 23.44
CA PHE A 52 -7.92 3.22 24.70
C PHE A 52 -6.94 3.67 25.79
N LEU A 53 -5.68 3.91 25.46
CA LEU A 53 -4.65 4.35 26.41
C LEU A 53 -4.76 5.85 26.76
N THR A 54 -5.29 6.66 25.85
CA THR A 54 -5.30 8.12 25.99
C THR A 54 -6.67 8.67 26.41
N GLY A 55 -7.68 7.81 26.52
CA GLY A 55 -9.04 8.21 26.85
C GLY A 55 -9.64 9.09 25.76
N ASP A 56 -9.50 8.68 24.50
CA ASP A 56 -10.16 9.31 23.36
C ASP A 56 -9.72 10.76 23.06
N VAL A 57 -8.60 11.19 23.61
CA VAL A 57 -8.01 12.53 23.34
C VAL A 57 -7.65 12.72 21.86
N PHE A 58 -7.41 11.62 21.13
CA PHE A 58 -7.09 11.60 19.70
C PHE A 58 -8.28 11.13 18.84
N LEU A 59 -9.49 11.07 19.40
CA LEU A 59 -10.67 10.47 18.76
C LEU A 59 -11.17 11.34 17.59
N GLY A 60 -10.68 10.99 16.40
CA GLY A 60 -11.08 11.58 15.12
C GLY A 60 -10.72 13.07 14.95
N PRO A 61 -10.83 13.61 13.72
CA PRO A 61 -10.69 15.04 13.50
C PRO A 61 -11.83 15.80 14.17
N ALA A 62 -11.48 16.91 14.83
CA ALA A 62 -12.44 17.89 15.34
C ALA A 62 -13.34 18.51 14.23
N TYR A 63 -13.03 18.24 12.96
CA TYR A 63 -13.67 18.84 11.79
C TYR A 63 -14.85 18.03 11.22
N SER A 64 -15.19 16.86 11.78
CA SER A 64 -16.34 16.06 11.32
C SER A 64 -17.16 15.51 12.49
N PRO A 65 -18.38 16.04 12.71
CA PRO A 65 -19.33 15.47 13.67
C PRO A 65 -19.71 14.02 13.34
N ALA A 66 -19.98 13.72 12.06
CA ALA A 66 -20.36 12.39 11.61
C ALA A 66 -19.29 11.32 11.89
N ALA A 67 -18.00 11.70 11.81
CA ALA A 67 -16.90 10.81 12.16
C ALA A 67 -16.73 10.63 13.66
N TYR A 68 -16.94 11.70 14.44
CA TYR A 68 -16.87 11.64 15.89
C TYR A 68 -17.95 10.72 16.47
N GLU A 69 -19.19 10.83 15.98
CA GLU A 69 -20.31 9.95 16.36
C GLU A 69 -19.99 8.48 16.06
N ALA A 70 -19.52 8.17 14.85
CA ALA A 70 -19.17 6.81 14.49
C ALA A 70 -17.99 6.21 15.29
N LEU A 71 -17.03 7.04 15.70
CA LEU A 71 -15.88 6.60 16.47
C LEU A 71 -16.19 6.40 17.96
N SER A 72 -17.12 7.20 18.49
CA SER A 72 -17.54 7.16 19.90
C SER A 72 -18.63 6.12 20.18
N ASP A 73 -19.33 5.64 19.15
CA ASP A 73 -20.36 4.63 19.30
C ASP A 73 -19.81 3.27 19.78
N GLU A 74 -20.34 2.80 20.91
CA GLU A 74 -19.92 1.56 21.56
C GLU A 74 -20.25 0.32 20.72
N THR A 75 -21.40 0.32 20.05
CA THR A 75 -21.87 -0.80 19.23
C THR A 75 -20.98 -1.00 18.02
N THR A 76 -20.66 0.08 17.32
CA THR A 76 -19.72 0.12 16.19
C THR A 76 -18.35 -0.39 16.61
N THR A 77 -17.85 0.09 17.75
CA THR A 77 -16.55 -0.34 18.26
C THR A 77 -16.55 -1.83 18.64
N LEU A 78 -17.63 -2.35 19.21
CA LEU A 78 -17.77 -3.78 19.50
C LEU A 78 -17.74 -4.62 18.20
N ILE A 79 -18.53 -4.25 17.19
CA ILE A 79 -18.56 -4.94 15.89
C ILE A 79 -17.18 -4.89 15.23
N TYR A 80 -16.55 -3.72 15.24
CA TYR A 80 -15.20 -3.50 14.72
C TYR A 80 -14.16 -4.40 15.39
N ASN A 81 -14.12 -4.42 16.72
CA ASN A 81 -13.16 -5.21 17.49
C ASN A 81 -13.32 -6.72 17.22
N LEU A 82 -14.57 -7.20 17.16
CA LEU A 82 -14.86 -8.59 16.81
C LEU A 82 -14.40 -8.92 15.39
N TYR A 83 -14.75 -8.07 14.42
CA TYR A 83 -14.39 -8.25 13.02
C TYR A 83 -12.87 -8.31 12.80
N VAL A 84 -12.13 -7.36 13.38
CA VAL A 84 -10.67 -7.28 13.28
C VAL A 84 -10.01 -8.49 13.94
N THR A 85 -10.52 -8.92 15.11
CA THR A 85 -10.06 -10.12 15.80
C THR A 85 -10.26 -11.38 14.95
N ILE A 86 -11.47 -11.58 14.41
CA ILE A 86 -11.78 -12.73 13.54
C ILE A 86 -10.87 -12.74 12.32
N THR A 87 -10.69 -11.58 11.68
CA THR A 87 -9.81 -11.42 10.51
C THR A 87 -8.37 -11.82 10.83
N LEU A 88 -7.84 -11.35 11.96
CA LEU A 88 -6.50 -11.72 12.44
C LEU A 88 -6.36 -13.23 12.68
N VAL A 89 -7.34 -13.84 13.33
CA VAL A 89 -7.37 -15.28 13.61
C VAL A 89 -7.40 -16.07 12.29
N LEU A 90 -8.22 -15.66 11.32
CA LEU A 90 -8.25 -16.29 10.00
C LEU A 90 -6.89 -16.18 9.29
N PHE A 91 -6.30 -14.98 9.26
CA PHE A 91 -4.98 -14.79 8.66
C PHE A 91 -3.91 -15.67 9.32
N TYR A 92 -3.97 -15.83 10.64
CA TYR A 92 -3.09 -16.75 11.35
C TYR A 92 -3.26 -18.20 10.90
N PHE A 93 -4.49 -18.73 10.92
CA PHE A 93 -4.75 -20.11 10.53
C PHE A 93 -4.29 -20.39 9.10
N PHE A 94 -4.62 -19.51 8.15
CA PHE A 94 -4.23 -19.69 6.76
C PHE A 94 -2.73 -19.43 6.50
N SER A 95 -2.04 -18.69 7.38
CA SER A 95 -0.57 -18.57 7.33
C SER A 95 0.14 -19.89 7.63
N GLN A 96 -0.46 -20.76 8.45
CA GLN A 96 0.08 -22.11 8.72
C GLN A 96 -0.16 -23.06 7.55
N VAL A 97 -1.35 -22.98 6.93
CA VAL A 97 -1.77 -23.86 5.83
C VAL A 97 -1.00 -23.56 4.55
N SER A 98 -0.66 -22.29 4.32
CA SER A 98 0.17 -21.86 3.20
C SER A 98 1.61 -22.32 3.43
N ARG A 99 1.85 -23.62 3.22
CA ARG A 99 3.11 -24.30 3.51
C ARG A 99 4.29 -23.51 2.94
N VAL A 100 5.25 -23.26 3.83
CA VAL A 100 6.53 -22.60 3.56
C VAL A 100 7.25 -23.36 2.45
N ASN A 101 7.27 -22.80 1.24
CA ASN A 101 8.16 -23.28 0.19
C ASN A 101 9.61 -23.22 0.72
N SER A 102 10.32 -24.35 0.66
CA SER A 102 11.67 -24.50 1.22
C SER A 102 12.67 -23.51 0.59
N TYR A 103 13.66 -23.12 1.39
CA TYR A 103 14.69 -22.13 1.08
C TYR A 103 15.44 -22.43 -0.23
N SER A 104 15.81 -23.69 -0.44
CA SER A 104 16.65 -24.15 -1.56
C SER A 104 15.99 -23.89 -2.92
N ASP A 105 14.67 -24.04 -2.99
CA ASP A 105 13.93 -23.91 -4.23
C ASP A 105 13.80 -22.46 -4.68
N TYR A 106 13.87 -21.51 -3.73
CA TYR A 106 13.82 -20.08 -4.04
C TYR A 106 15.14 -19.58 -4.58
N GLU A 107 16.28 -19.90 -3.95
CA GLU A 107 17.58 -19.38 -4.39
C GLU A 107 17.87 -19.77 -5.86
N ILE A 108 17.54 -21.01 -6.24
CA ILE A 108 17.65 -21.51 -7.61
C ILE A 108 16.70 -20.77 -8.57
N LYS A 109 15.44 -20.55 -8.18
CA LYS A 109 14.43 -19.84 -9.01
C LYS A 109 14.74 -18.35 -9.16
N ILE A 110 15.22 -17.71 -8.10
CA ILE A 110 15.63 -16.31 -8.08
C ILE A 110 16.77 -16.06 -9.06
N LYS A 111 17.79 -16.93 -9.03
CA LYS A 111 18.89 -16.90 -9.99
C LYS A 111 18.36 -16.99 -11.43
N SER A 112 17.46 -17.93 -11.73
CA SER A 112 16.85 -18.06 -13.06
C SER A 112 16.01 -16.86 -13.50
N ALA A 113 15.27 -16.24 -12.57
CA ALA A 113 14.44 -15.07 -12.88
C ALA A 113 15.31 -13.85 -13.20
N PHE A 114 16.39 -13.66 -12.46
CA PHE A 114 17.35 -12.59 -12.73
C PHE A 114 18.17 -12.83 -14.00
N ASP A 115 18.50 -14.08 -14.31
CA ASP A 115 19.17 -14.42 -15.55
C ASP A 115 18.24 -14.20 -16.77
N ASN A 116 16.92 -14.36 -16.62
CA ASN A 116 15.94 -13.93 -17.64
C ASN A 116 15.81 -12.40 -17.75
N LEU A 117 15.88 -11.66 -16.63
CA LEU A 117 15.89 -10.20 -16.65
C LEU A 117 17.13 -9.64 -17.39
N LYS A 118 18.27 -10.33 -17.35
CA LYS A 118 19.44 -9.95 -18.16
C LYS A 118 19.15 -9.89 -19.65
N LYS A 119 18.31 -10.80 -20.16
CA LYS A 119 17.92 -10.82 -21.58
C LYS A 119 17.23 -9.51 -22.00
N TYR A 120 16.50 -8.90 -21.08
CA TYR A 120 15.77 -7.65 -21.30
C TYR A 120 16.40 -6.46 -20.56
N GLN A 121 17.69 -6.56 -20.19
CA GLN A 121 18.34 -5.55 -19.35
C GLN A 121 18.31 -4.17 -19.99
N LEU A 122 18.47 -4.07 -21.31
CA LEU A 122 18.38 -2.80 -22.04
C LEU A 122 16.99 -2.17 -21.86
N PHE A 123 15.93 -2.95 -22.07
CA PHE A 123 14.55 -2.47 -21.94
C PHE A 123 14.22 -2.02 -20.50
N VAL A 124 14.71 -2.77 -19.50
CA VAL A 124 14.56 -2.39 -18.09
C VAL A 124 15.25 -1.06 -17.79
N TRP A 125 16.46 -0.85 -18.31
CA TRP A 125 17.14 0.44 -18.17
C TRP A 125 16.38 1.56 -18.87
N VAL A 126 15.89 1.35 -20.09
CA VAL A 126 15.05 2.35 -20.79
C VAL A 126 13.90 2.80 -19.89
N ILE A 127 13.15 1.86 -19.30
CA ILE A 127 12.04 2.20 -18.40
C ILE A 127 12.52 3.02 -17.19
N ILE A 128 13.63 2.64 -16.55
CA ILE A 128 14.17 3.38 -15.40
C ILE A 128 14.49 4.84 -15.75
N PHE A 129 14.95 5.11 -16.96
CA PHE A 129 15.29 6.45 -17.46
C PHE A 129 14.09 7.23 -18.03
N LEU A 130 13.02 6.56 -18.46
CA LEU A 130 11.84 7.20 -19.07
C LEU A 130 11.26 8.38 -18.28
N PRO A 131 11.09 8.32 -16.93
CA PRO A 131 10.54 9.45 -16.19
C PRO A 131 11.38 10.72 -16.34
N PHE A 132 12.71 10.58 -16.34
CA PHE A 132 13.62 11.70 -16.55
C PHE A 132 13.51 12.25 -17.98
N ILE A 133 13.44 11.37 -18.98
CA ILE A 133 13.25 11.77 -20.38
C ILE A 133 11.94 12.57 -20.53
N PHE A 134 10.83 12.09 -19.97
CA PHE A 134 9.56 12.80 -20.01
C PHE A 134 9.58 14.11 -19.23
N ALA A 135 10.27 14.16 -18.09
CA ALA A 135 10.46 15.41 -17.35
C ALA A 135 11.20 16.47 -18.19
N VAL A 136 12.24 16.07 -18.93
CA VAL A 136 12.95 16.98 -19.85
C VAL A 136 12.08 17.38 -21.04
N LEU A 137 11.36 16.43 -21.65
CA LEU A 137 10.44 16.68 -22.77
C LEU A 137 9.26 17.58 -22.40
N SER A 138 8.92 17.69 -21.11
CA SER A 138 7.88 18.61 -20.65
C SER A 138 8.21 20.09 -20.88
N ALA A 139 9.49 20.42 -21.08
CA ALA A 139 10.03 21.77 -21.27
C ALA A 139 9.66 22.81 -20.19
N ASP A 140 9.07 22.37 -19.08
CA ASP A 140 8.67 23.21 -17.95
C ASP A 140 9.35 22.70 -16.67
N PHE A 141 10.60 23.14 -16.47
CA PHE A 141 11.37 22.80 -15.27
C PHE A 141 10.84 23.48 -14.02
N SER A 142 10.07 24.58 -14.17
CA SER A 142 9.51 25.33 -13.04
C SER A 142 8.56 24.46 -12.21
N PHE A 143 7.81 23.58 -12.88
CA PHE A 143 6.95 22.57 -12.24
C PHE A 143 7.70 21.68 -11.23
N TYR A 144 8.99 21.43 -11.46
CA TYR A 144 9.78 20.52 -10.62
C TYR A 144 10.51 21.22 -9.49
N LEU A 145 10.70 22.54 -9.53
CA LEU A 145 11.49 23.31 -8.55
C LEU A 145 10.93 23.17 -7.12
N GLU A 146 9.61 23.15 -6.98
CA GLU A 146 8.96 22.92 -5.70
C GLU A 146 8.51 21.47 -5.57
N TYR A 147 8.88 20.79 -4.48
CA TYR A 147 8.51 19.39 -4.28
C TYR A 147 7.05 19.21 -3.84
N THR A 148 6.57 20.08 -2.93
CA THR A 148 5.30 19.89 -2.22
C THR A 148 4.12 20.67 -2.80
N LYS A 149 4.33 21.86 -3.36
CA LYS A 149 3.27 22.78 -3.80
C LYS A 149 2.90 22.65 -5.30
N ARG A 150 3.24 21.53 -5.94
CA ARG A 150 2.95 21.32 -7.35
C ARG A 150 1.45 21.29 -7.61
N ILE A 151 0.97 22.20 -8.46
CA ILE A 151 -0.41 22.19 -8.94
C ILE A 151 -0.53 21.06 -9.97
N ARG A 152 -0.93 19.87 -9.51
CA ARG A 152 -1.02 18.68 -10.37
C ARG A 152 -2.13 18.76 -11.41
N ALA A 153 -3.17 19.56 -11.13
CA ALA A 153 -4.27 19.77 -12.06
C ALA A 153 -3.84 20.52 -13.33
N SER A 154 -2.75 21.30 -13.27
CA SER A 154 -2.17 21.98 -14.43
C SER A 154 -1.02 21.20 -15.06
N ALA A 155 -0.83 19.93 -14.69
CA ALA A 155 0.25 19.13 -15.24
C ALA A 155 0.01 18.86 -16.73
N ASN A 156 1.04 19.06 -17.55
CA ASN A 156 0.97 18.70 -18.96
C ASN A 156 1.08 17.18 -19.16
N PHE A 157 0.79 16.73 -20.38
CA PHE A 157 0.81 15.31 -20.74
C PHE A 157 2.15 14.62 -20.39
N PHE A 158 3.29 15.26 -20.67
CA PHE A 158 4.61 14.68 -20.38
C PHE A 158 4.90 14.62 -18.87
N GLN A 159 4.47 15.61 -18.08
CA GLN A 159 4.59 15.60 -16.63
C GLN A 159 3.74 14.46 -16.02
N GLU A 160 2.55 14.21 -16.54
CA GLU A 160 1.74 13.07 -16.14
C GLU A 160 2.39 11.73 -16.47
N LEU A 161 2.91 11.58 -17.69
CA LEU A 161 3.64 10.38 -18.09
C LEU A 161 4.87 10.16 -17.20
N ALA A 162 5.64 11.21 -16.93
CA ALA A 162 6.79 11.14 -16.02
C ALA A 162 6.38 10.60 -14.66
N ALA A 163 5.30 11.11 -14.07
CA ALA A 163 4.79 10.60 -12.79
C ALA A 163 4.34 9.13 -12.86
N LYS A 164 3.58 8.74 -13.89
CA LYS A 164 3.10 7.35 -14.06
C LYS A 164 4.26 6.37 -14.23
N PHE A 165 5.25 6.71 -15.06
CA PHE A 165 6.44 5.88 -15.26
C PHE A 165 7.37 5.86 -14.04
N SER A 166 7.45 6.93 -13.23
CA SER A 166 8.23 6.92 -11.99
C SER A 166 7.84 5.78 -11.05
N ILE A 167 6.54 5.47 -10.94
CA ILE A 167 6.06 4.34 -10.13
C ILE A 167 6.63 3.02 -10.66
N VAL A 168 6.50 2.78 -11.96
CA VAL A 168 7.00 1.55 -12.61
C VAL A 168 8.51 1.42 -12.43
N SER A 169 9.25 2.50 -12.66
CA SER A 169 10.71 2.55 -12.50
C SER A 169 11.12 2.24 -11.07
N ILE A 170 10.42 2.76 -10.07
CA ILE A 170 10.70 2.49 -8.66
C ILE A 170 10.50 1.01 -8.31
N VAL A 171 9.47 0.36 -8.86
CA VAL A 171 9.27 -1.08 -8.67
C VAL A 171 10.42 -1.87 -9.27
N LEU A 172 10.85 -1.53 -10.48
CA LEU A 172 11.97 -2.20 -11.14
C LEU A 172 13.28 -2.02 -10.36
N ILE A 173 13.56 -0.79 -9.90
CA ILE A 173 14.76 -0.49 -9.10
C ILE A 173 14.75 -1.31 -7.80
N ALA A 174 13.63 -1.35 -7.08
CA ALA A 174 13.52 -2.07 -5.82
C ALA A 174 13.73 -3.59 -5.97
N ILE A 175 13.39 -4.17 -7.13
CA ILE A 175 13.65 -5.59 -7.44
C ILE A 175 15.12 -5.81 -7.84
N LEU A 176 15.72 -4.89 -8.59
CA LEU A 176 17.11 -5.02 -9.04
C LEU A 176 18.14 -4.78 -7.93
N LEU A 177 17.84 -3.91 -6.97
CA LEU A 177 18.79 -3.52 -5.93
C LEU A 177 19.29 -4.72 -5.10
N PRO A 178 18.42 -5.62 -4.58
CA PRO A 178 18.87 -6.81 -3.86
C PRO A 178 19.68 -7.79 -4.70
N GLU A 179 19.43 -7.87 -6.01
CA GLU A 179 20.21 -8.70 -6.92
C GLU A 179 21.65 -8.20 -7.05
N ARG A 180 21.81 -6.90 -7.28
CA ARG A 180 23.13 -6.28 -7.42
C ARG A 180 23.92 -6.36 -6.12
N VAL A 181 23.26 -6.15 -4.98
CA VAL A 181 23.86 -6.35 -3.65
C VAL A 181 24.30 -7.80 -3.43
N TYR A 182 23.49 -8.78 -3.83
CA TYR A 182 23.87 -10.19 -3.73
C TYR A 182 25.09 -10.52 -4.60
N ARG A 183 25.10 -10.09 -5.87
CA ARG A 183 26.24 -10.32 -6.77
C ARG A 183 27.51 -9.61 -6.29
N PHE A 184 27.39 -8.40 -5.74
CA PHE A 184 28.51 -7.70 -5.14
C PHE A 184 29.12 -8.50 -3.99
N LYS A 185 28.30 -9.02 -3.06
CA LYS A 185 28.81 -9.83 -1.95
C LYS A 185 29.56 -11.08 -2.41
N LYS A 186 29.10 -11.72 -3.49
CA LYS A 186 29.72 -12.93 -4.03
C LYS A 186 31.01 -12.66 -4.80
N ASN A 187 30.99 -11.65 -5.67
CA ASN A 187 32.07 -11.42 -6.64
C ASN A 187 33.02 -10.28 -6.26
N LYS A 188 32.64 -9.43 -5.29
CA LYS A 188 33.36 -8.22 -4.84
C LYS A 188 33.79 -7.25 -5.96
N ASN A 189 33.08 -7.26 -7.10
CA ASN A 189 33.40 -6.42 -8.25
C ASN A 189 32.81 -5.00 -8.11
N LEU A 190 33.64 -3.98 -8.33
CA LEU A 190 33.29 -2.56 -8.25
C LEU A 190 32.15 -2.14 -9.18
N VAL A 191 32.01 -2.80 -10.34
CA VAL A 191 30.92 -2.52 -11.30
C VAL A 191 29.55 -2.65 -10.63
N TYR A 192 29.38 -3.62 -9.72
CA TYR A 192 28.11 -3.76 -8.99
C TYR A 192 27.85 -2.60 -8.03
N VAL A 193 28.89 -2.04 -7.41
CA VAL A 193 28.78 -0.86 -6.54
C VAL A 193 28.33 0.36 -7.34
N ILE A 194 28.93 0.56 -8.52
CA ILE A 194 28.55 1.65 -9.43
C ILE A 194 27.09 1.50 -9.86
N VAL A 195 26.67 0.30 -10.27
CA VAL A 195 25.27 0.04 -10.65
C VAL A 195 24.31 0.26 -9.48
N ILE A 196 24.68 -0.14 -8.26
CA ILE A 196 23.89 0.14 -7.05
C ILE A 196 23.74 1.65 -6.84
N ALA A 197 24.82 2.41 -6.96
CA ALA A 197 24.79 3.87 -6.81
C ALA A 197 23.88 4.53 -7.86
N ILE A 198 23.95 4.08 -9.12
CA ILE A 198 23.08 4.54 -10.21
C ILE A 198 21.60 4.24 -9.88
N LEU A 199 21.30 3.02 -9.44
CA LEU A 199 19.94 2.63 -9.08
C LEU A 199 19.38 3.49 -7.94
N VAL A 200 20.17 3.74 -6.90
CA VAL A 200 19.76 4.61 -5.77
C VAL A 200 19.55 6.06 -6.24
N PHE A 201 20.45 6.58 -7.09
CA PHE A 201 20.29 7.91 -7.68
C PHE A 201 18.97 8.03 -8.45
N PHE A 202 18.66 7.06 -9.33
CA PHE A 202 17.39 7.07 -10.07
C PHE A 202 16.17 6.83 -9.18
N ALA A 203 16.30 6.11 -8.06
CA ALA A 203 15.20 5.98 -7.10
C ALA A 203 14.85 7.33 -6.46
N VAL A 204 15.87 8.11 -6.06
CA VAL A 204 15.70 9.45 -5.51
C VAL A 204 15.13 10.39 -6.58
N LEU A 205 15.70 10.38 -7.79
CA LEU A 205 15.25 11.21 -8.90
C LEU A 205 13.80 10.92 -9.29
N ASN A 206 13.42 9.65 -9.46
CA ASN A 206 12.06 9.26 -9.84
C ASN A 206 11.04 9.59 -8.73
N SER A 207 11.45 9.46 -7.46
CA SER A 207 10.65 9.91 -6.32
C SER A 207 10.47 11.43 -6.31
N TYR A 208 11.51 12.17 -6.70
CA TYR A 208 11.46 13.62 -6.86
C TYR A 208 10.53 14.05 -7.99
N ILE A 209 10.65 13.44 -9.17
CA ILE A 209 9.79 13.68 -10.34
C ILE A 209 8.32 13.44 -9.98
N HIS A 210 8.02 12.38 -9.23
CA HIS A 210 6.64 12.09 -8.84
C HIS A 210 6.07 13.06 -7.77
N GLY A 211 6.91 13.50 -6.83
CA GLY A 211 6.51 14.51 -5.83
C GLY A 211 5.52 14.03 -4.77
N LYS A 212 5.29 12.71 -4.58
CA LYS A 212 4.41 12.20 -3.52
C LYS A 212 5.19 11.43 -2.47
N ARG A 213 4.89 11.69 -1.19
CA ARG A 213 5.41 10.92 -0.03
C ARG A 213 5.14 9.41 -0.12
N SER A 214 4.01 9.01 -0.73
CA SER A 214 3.64 7.61 -0.91
C SER A 214 4.61 6.83 -1.81
N VAL A 215 5.25 7.51 -2.76
CA VAL A 215 6.19 6.89 -3.71
C VAL A 215 7.55 6.61 -3.06
N VAL A 216 7.99 7.49 -2.15
CA VAL A 216 9.17 7.24 -1.31
C VAL A 216 8.91 6.05 -0.38
N ALA A 217 7.75 6.03 0.30
CA ALA A 217 7.35 4.91 1.14
C ALA A 217 7.29 3.59 0.36
N LEU A 218 6.74 3.63 -0.86
CA LEU A 218 6.66 2.49 -1.76
C LEU A 218 8.04 1.91 -2.08
N PHE A 219 9.00 2.77 -2.44
CA PHE A 219 10.38 2.35 -2.72
C PHE A 219 11.03 1.66 -1.52
N LEU A 220 10.93 2.26 -0.33
CA LEU A 220 11.52 1.72 0.90
C LEU A 220 10.91 0.37 1.25
N PHE A 221 9.58 0.28 1.26
CA PHE A 221 8.87 -0.95 1.56
C PHE A 221 9.22 -2.07 0.58
N LEU A 222 9.19 -1.80 -0.73
CA LEU A 222 9.52 -2.77 -1.75
C LEU A 222 10.96 -3.26 -1.65
N THR A 223 11.89 -2.36 -1.37
CA THR A 223 13.29 -2.70 -1.22
C THR A 223 13.51 -3.62 -0.01
N ILE A 224 12.90 -3.31 1.13
CA ILE A 224 12.95 -4.14 2.35
C ILE A 224 12.30 -5.51 2.07
N ALA A 225 11.12 -5.53 1.44
CA ALA A 225 10.42 -6.76 1.11
C ALA A 225 11.25 -7.64 0.14
N ALA A 226 11.81 -7.03 -0.90
CA ALA A 226 12.67 -7.72 -1.84
C ALA A 226 13.93 -8.26 -1.16
N PHE A 227 14.57 -7.51 -0.27
CA PHE A 227 15.69 -7.99 0.56
C PHE A 227 15.30 -9.16 1.48
N PHE A 228 14.10 -9.13 2.08
CA PHE A 228 13.61 -10.22 2.92
C PHE A 228 13.39 -11.51 2.13
N ILE A 229 12.73 -11.40 0.97
CA ILE A 229 12.38 -12.56 0.13
C ILE A 229 13.62 -13.14 -0.54
N THR A 230 14.52 -12.28 -1.04
CA THR A 230 15.75 -12.71 -1.71
C THR A 230 16.85 -13.17 -0.76
N LYS A 231 16.80 -12.75 0.50
CA LYS A 231 17.82 -13.01 1.52
C LYS A 231 19.21 -12.52 1.11
N SER A 232 19.28 -11.52 0.23
CA SER A 232 20.54 -10.88 -0.17
C SER A 232 21.26 -10.19 1.01
N VAL A 233 20.56 -9.98 2.13
CA VAL A 233 21.10 -9.44 3.39
C VAL A 233 20.74 -10.33 4.58
N THR A 234 21.56 -10.30 5.61
CA THR A 234 21.25 -11.03 6.86
C THR A 234 20.03 -10.41 7.54
N ARG A 235 19.31 -11.18 8.36
CA ARG A 235 18.14 -10.66 9.08
C ARG A 235 18.47 -9.53 10.04
N LYS A 236 19.63 -9.60 10.72
CA LYS A 236 20.12 -8.52 11.57
C LYS A 236 20.33 -7.23 10.75
N THR A 237 20.91 -7.36 9.56
CA THR A 237 21.06 -6.23 8.62
C THR A 237 19.70 -5.72 8.15
N LEU A 238 18.74 -6.60 7.87
CA LEU A 238 17.40 -6.20 7.43
C LEU A 238 16.67 -5.39 8.51
N VAL A 239 16.72 -5.81 9.78
CA VAL A 239 16.14 -5.04 10.90
C VAL A 239 16.80 -3.66 10.99
N LYS A 240 18.13 -3.57 10.89
CA LYS A 240 18.86 -2.30 10.87
C LYS A 240 18.45 -1.42 9.68
N LEU A 241 18.32 -1.99 8.49
CA LEU A 241 17.86 -1.28 7.29
C LEU A 241 16.43 -0.77 7.44
N THR A 242 15.53 -1.57 8.01
CA THR A 242 14.15 -1.15 8.29
C THR A 242 14.13 0.02 9.26
N LEU A 243 14.84 -0.07 10.40
CA LEU A 243 14.91 1.02 11.38
C LEU A 243 15.51 2.29 10.76
N PHE A 244 16.61 2.16 10.03
CA PHE A 244 17.25 3.28 9.35
C PHE A 244 16.35 3.91 8.29
N SER A 245 15.66 3.10 7.49
CA SER A 245 14.70 3.56 6.48
C SER A 245 13.52 4.29 7.12
N SER A 246 13.00 3.81 8.25
CA SER A 246 11.94 4.48 9.01
C SER A 246 12.39 5.84 9.54
N ILE A 247 13.62 5.95 10.04
CA ILE A 247 14.19 7.23 10.51
C ILE A 247 14.32 8.22 9.34
N ILE A 248 14.90 7.78 8.21
CA ILE A 248 15.00 8.62 7.01
C ILE A 248 13.62 9.07 6.55
N PHE A 249 12.66 8.15 6.49
CA PHE A 249 11.31 8.46 6.05
C PHE A 249 10.62 9.45 7.00
N TYR A 250 10.81 9.31 8.32
CA TYR A 250 10.30 10.25 9.30
C TYR A 250 10.90 11.65 9.14
N VAL A 251 12.22 11.76 8.96
CA VAL A 251 12.89 13.04 8.67
C VAL A 251 12.35 13.67 7.38
N PHE A 252 12.18 12.84 6.34
CA PHE A 252 11.56 13.26 5.09
C PHE A 252 10.13 13.78 5.30
N LEU A 253 9.31 13.12 6.13
CA LEU A 253 7.95 13.57 6.45
C LEU A 253 7.94 14.91 7.18
N ILE A 254 8.87 15.15 8.11
CA ILE A 254 9.00 16.47 8.78
C ILE A 254 9.33 17.55 7.77
N MET A 255 10.32 17.31 6.90
CA MET A 255 10.71 18.27 5.87
C MET A 255 9.57 18.51 4.86
N TYR A 256 8.81 17.48 4.55
CA TYR A 256 7.62 17.55 3.71
C TYR A 256 6.52 18.39 4.38
N GLY A 257 6.21 18.09 5.64
CA GLY A 257 5.14 18.72 6.44
C GLY A 257 5.39 20.20 6.75
N LYS A 258 6.63 20.57 7.09
CA LYS A 258 7.04 21.97 7.30
C LYS A 258 6.79 22.87 6.08
N ASN A 259 6.79 22.29 4.88
CA ASN A 259 6.53 23.02 3.64
C ASN A 259 5.03 23.09 3.28
N THR A 260 4.16 22.36 3.99
CA THR A 260 2.73 22.25 3.68
C THR A 260 1.84 22.85 4.76
N GLN A 261 2.24 22.83 6.02
CA GLN A 261 1.43 23.35 7.14
C GLN A 261 2.32 24.17 8.07
N GLY A 262 1.81 25.34 8.51
CA GLY A 262 2.45 26.15 9.55
C GLY A 262 2.63 25.35 10.85
N ALA A 263 3.35 25.92 11.82
CA ALA A 263 3.70 25.25 13.08
C ALA A 263 2.45 24.82 13.89
N LEU A 264 1.90 23.65 13.58
CA LEU A 264 0.84 22.99 14.34
C LEU A 264 1.44 22.36 15.60
N GLY A 265 0.70 22.42 16.71
CA GLY A 265 1.06 21.74 17.94
C GLY A 265 1.07 20.22 17.77
N LEU A 266 1.81 19.51 18.65
CA LEU A 266 1.98 18.04 18.59
C LEU A 266 0.65 17.26 18.60
N LEU A 267 -0.37 17.76 19.29
CA LEU A 267 -1.69 17.14 19.37
C LEU A 267 -2.42 17.17 18.02
N GLU A 268 -2.41 18.30 17.33
CA GLU A 268 -3.07 18.44 16.03
C GLU A 268 -2.32 17.66 14.94
N LEU A 269 -0.98 17.65 14.99
CA LEU A 269 -0.18 16.78 14.13
C LEU A 269 -0.56 15.30 14.32
N ALA A 270 -0.76 14.85 15.56
CA ALA A 270 -1.16 13.47 15.83
C ALA A 270 -2.56 13.14 15.29
N LYS A 271 -3.53 14.07 15.42
CA LYS A 271 -4.88 13.91 14.85
C LYS A 271 -4.86 13.87 13.32
N GLU A 272 -4.06 14.72 12.68
CA GLU A 272 -3.90 14.71 11.22
C GLU A 272 -3.22 13.42 10.73
N LEU A 273 -2.15 12.99 11.42
CA LEU A 273 -1.50 11.72 11.12
C LEU A 273 -2.46 10.55 11.27
N ARG A 274 -3.42 10.61 12.20
CA ARG A 274 -4.46 9.59 12.32
C ARG A 274 -5.30 9.50 11.06
N ILE A 275 -5.80 10.62 10.52
CA ILE A 275 -6.63 10.62 9.31
C ILE A 275 -5.87 10.05 8.10
N ASP A 276 -4.59 10.42 8.00
CA ASP A 276 -3.72 9.97 6.91
C ASP A 276 -3.37 8.48 7.00
N PHE A 277 -3.01 8.00 8.20
CA PHE A 277 -2.40 6.70 8.41
C PHE A 277 -3.28 5.68 9.10
N SER A 278 -4.46 6.02 9.60
CA SER A 278 -5.34 5.06 10.25
C SER A 278 -6.42 4.59 9.30
N ARG A 279 -6.81 3.32 9.39
CA ARG A 279 -7.92 2.73 8.61
C ARG A 279 -9.05 2.23 9.50
N ASP A 280 -8.83 2.23 10.81
CA ASP A 280 -9.84 2.01 11.84
C ASP A 280 -11.00 3.00 11.70
N TYR A 281 -10.72 4.31 11.54
CA TYR A 281 -11.76 5.32 11.45
C TYR A 281 -12.64 5.10 10.23
N SER A 282 -12.03 4.84 9.06
CA SER A 282 -12.78 4.65 7.82
C SER A 282 -13.71 3.44 7.90
N LEU A 283 -13.28 2.38 8.61
CA LEU A 283 -14.08 1.17 8.76
C LEU A 283 -15.17 1.32 9.82
N LYS A 284 -14.86 1.92 10.98
CA LYS A 284 -15.88 2.25 12.00
C LYS A 284 -16.93 3.21 11.43
N PHE A 285 -16.50 4.21 10.66
CA PHE A 285 -17.37 5.16 9.98
C PHE A 285 -18.41 4.47 9.11
N VAL A 286 -17.99 3.57 8.21
CA VAL A 286 -18.94 2.85 7.36
C VAL A 286 -19.75 1.81 8.11
N ILE A 287 -19.22 1.17 9.17
CA ILE A 287 -20.02 0.26 10.00
C ILE A 287 -21.17 1.03 10.65
N TYR A 288 -20.90 2.17 11.26
CA TYR A 288 -21.92 3.00 11.91
C TYR A 288 -22.95 3.50 10.89
N HIS A 289 -22.49 4.19 9.85
CA HIS A 289 -23.37 4.87 8.91
C HIS A 289 -24.10 3.89 7.98
N GLU A 290 -23.39 3.01 7.28
CA GLU A 290 -24.02 2.09 6.32
C GLU A 290 -24.80 0.97 7.00
N LEU A 291 -24.25 0.37 8.07
CA LEU A 291 -24.82 -0.87 8.63
C LEU A 291 -25.78 -0.64 9.79
N LEU A 292 -25.57 0.40 10.60
CA LEU A 292 -26.40 0.67 11.78
C LEU A 292 -27.44 1.75 11.53
N ASN A 293 -27.09 2.83 10.80
CA ASN A 293 -27.97 3.99 10.62
C ASN A 293 -28.60 4.10 9.22
N ASN A 294 -28.21 3.26 8.25
CA ASN A 294 -28.67 3.30 6.86
C ASN A 294 -28.37 4.64 6.15
N GLU A 295 -27.27 5.30 6.52
CA GLU A 295 -26.74 6.48 5.87
C GLU A 295 -25.68 6.05 4.84
N SER A 296 -26.08 6.01 3.57
CA SER A 296 -25.19 5.50 2.52
C SER A 296 -24.12 6.49 2.13
N VAL A 297 -22.86 6.05 2.21
CA VAL A 297 -21.69 6.78 1.73
C VAL A 297 -21.73 6.91 0.22
N LEU A 298 -22.15 5.85 -0.46
CA LEU A 298 -22.28 5.81 -1.91
C LEU A 298 -23.68 6.28 -2.35
N PRO A 299 -23.81 6.87 -3.55
CA PRO A 299 -25.13 7.22 -4.11
C PRO A 299 -25.98 5.98 -4.38
N TYR A 300 -25.34 4.84 -4.65
CA TYR A 300 -25.97 3.53 -4.75
C TYR A 300 -24.93 2.42 -4.57
N ALA A 301 -25.38 1.24 -4.14
CA ALA A 301 -24.54 0.06 -3.98
C ALA A 301 -23.88 -0.35 -5.31
N GLY A 302 -22.55 -0.50 -5.32
CA GLY A 302 -21.78 -0.83 -6.51
C GLY A 302 -21.24 0.38 -7.29
N ALA A 303 -21.57 1.61 -6.90
CA ALA A 303 -21.15 2.82 -7.62
C ALA A 303 -19.62 2.92 -7.77
N SER A 304 -18.85 2.68 -6.71
CA SER A 304 -17.38 2.76 -6.81
C SER A 304 -16.78 1.57 -7.55
N TYR A 305 -17.42 0.39 -7.50
CA TYR A 305 -17.02 -0.76 -8.30
C TYR A 305 -17.25 -0.52 -9.80
N LEU A 306 -18.36 0.13 -10.16
CA LEU A 306 -18.60 0.56 -11.53
C LEU A 306 -17.51 1.52 -11.99
N PHE A 307 -17.16 2.51 -11.17
CA PHE A 307 -16.01 3.39 -11.43
C PHE A 307 -14.70 2.61 -11.61
N LEU A 308 -14.42 1.61 -10.78
CA LEU A 308 -13.21 0.78 -10.91
C LEU A 308 -13.18 -0.01 -12.22
N LEU A 309 -14.33 -0.49 -12.70
CA LEU A 309 -14.43 -1.21 -13.96
C LEU A 309 -14.35 -0.27 -15.17
N THR A 310 -14.75 0.99 -15.02
CA THR A 310 -14.81 1.99 -16.10
C THR A 310 -13.81 3.13 -15.93
N PHE A 311 -12.78 2.96 -15.10
CA PHE A 311 -11.85 4.03 -14.75
C PHE A 311 -11.15 4.65 -15.99
N PHE A 312 -11.02 3.87 -17.06
CA PHE A 312 -10.40 4.26 -18.33
C PHE A 312 -11.34 5.01 -19.27
N ILE A 313 -12.65 5.02 -19.02
CA ILE A 313 -13.61 5.78 -19.81
C ILE A 313 -13.53 7.24 -19.38
N PRO A 314 -13.16 8.19 -20.27
CA PRO A 314 -13.11 9.61 -19.95
C PRO A 314 -14.48 10.17 -19.54
N ARG A 315 -14.52 11.21 -18.69
CA ARG A 315 -15.79 11.80 -18.24
C ARG A 315 -16.50 12.52 -19.40
N GLU A 316 -15.73 13.04 -20.34
CA GLU A 316 -16.20 13.69 -21.57
C GLU A 316 -17.03 12.77 -22.48
N VAL A 317 -16.90 11.44 -22.30
CA VAL A 317 -17.70 10.43 -23.03
C VAL A 317 -18.87 9.91 -22.17
N TRP A 318 -18.76 10.01 -20.85
CA TRP A 318 -19.80 9.59 -19.91
C TRP A 318 -19.81 10.53 -18.70
N ASP A 319 -20.57 11.61 -18.82
CA ASP A 319 -20.61 12.69 -17.82
C ASP A 319 -21.10 12.16 -16.45
N GLU A 320 -22.10 11.28 -16.47
CA GLU A 320 -22.71 10.66 -15.28
C GLU A 320 -21.87 9.53 -14.64
N LYS A 321 -20.64 9.27 -15.12
CA LYS A 321 -19.78 8.23 -14.57
C LYS A 321 -19.60 8.42 -13.05
N PRO A 322 -19.76 7.37 -12.21
CA PRO A 322 -19.53 7.50 -10.77
C PRO A 322 -18.13 7.98 -10.43
N TYR A 323 -17.97 8.58 -9.26
CA TYR A 323 -16.67 9.04 -8.77
C TYR A 323 -15.90 7.92 -8.05
N PRO A 324 -14.57 8.06 -7.87
CA PRO A 324 -13.82 7.17 -6.99
C PRO A 324 -14.41 7.16 -5.57
N TYR A 325 -14.33 6.03 -4.86
CA TYR A 325 -14.84 5.89 -3.49
C TYR A 325 -14.31 6.97 -2.54
N ALA A 326 -13.05 7.39 -2.72
CA ALA A 326 -12.45 8.46 -1.93
C ALA A 326 -13.23 9.78 -1.98
N VAL A 327 -13.88 10.09 -3.11
CA VAL A 327 -14.73 11.29 -3.24
C VAL A 327 -15.95 11.12 -2.34
N TYR A 328 -16.70 10.03 -2.52
CA TYR A 328 -17.91 9.75 -1.75
C TYR A 328 -17.63 9.69 -0.23
N LEU A 329 -16.60 8.95 0.19
CA LEU A 329 -16.21 8.88 1.59
C LEU A 329 -15.88 10.28 2.16
N THR A 330 -15.21 11.13 1.39
CA THR A 330 -14.88 12.49 1.85
C THR A 330 -16.13 13.36 1.98
N ASN A 331 -17.08 13.26 1.05
CA ASN A 331 -18.35 13.98 1.13
C ASN A 331 -19.16 13.56 2.35
N SER A 332 -19.34 12.26 2.54
CA SER A 332 -20.07 11.72 3.70
C SER A 332 -19.38 12.04 5.01
N PHE A 333 -18.05 12.12 5.02
CA PHE A 333 -17.30 12.58 6.17
C PHE A 333 -17.67 14.01 6.59
N PHE A 334 -18.06 14.88 5.66
CA PHE A 334 -18.55 16.23 5.94
C PHE A 334 -20.08 16.32 6.01
N GLY A 335 -20.79 15.17 6.07
CA GLY A 335 -22.24 15.08 6.19
C GLY A 335 -23.00 15.07 4.85
N ASP A 336 -22.32 15.14 3.71
CA ASP A 336 -22.94 15.04 2.37
C ASP A 336 -22.96 13.57 1.91
N PHE A 337 -23.89 12.79 2.46
CA PHE A 337 -24.04 11.36 2.15
C PHE A 337 -24.48 11.12 0.71
N GLY A 338 -23.82 10.20 0.01
CA GLY A 338 -24.02 9.94 -1.42
C GLY A 338 -23.57 11.08 -2.36
N GLY A 339 -23.14 12.22 -1.81
CA GLY A 339 -22.70 13.40 -2.54
C GLY A 339 -21.38 13.20 -3.29
N SER A 340 -21.21 13.96 -4.38
CA SER A 340 -20.04 13.87 -5.24
C SER A 340 -19.29 15.19 -5.39
N TYR A 341 -19.37 16.07 -4.38
CA TYR A 341 -18.65 17.34 -4.42
C TYR A 341 -17.12 17.10 -4.42
N MET A 342 -16.43 17.84 -5.27
CA MET A 342 -15.00 17.66 -5.54
C MET A 342 -14.19 18.66 -4.73
N TYR A 343 -13.80 18.27 -3.51
CA TYR A 343 -12.94 19.08 -2.63
C TYR A 343 -11.52 19.33 -3.17
N GLY A 344 -11.11 18.66 -4.27
CA GLY A 344 -9.75 18.72 -4.81
C GLY A 344 -8.73 17.88 -4.03
N TRP A 345 -9.15 17.31 -2.90
CA TRP A 345 -8.45 16.31 -2.10
C TRP A 345 -9.45 15.24 -1.66
N GLY A 346 -8.97 14.16 -1.06
CA GLY A 346 -9.85 13.13 -0.51
C GLY A 346 -9.18 12.35 0.60
N LEU A 347 -10.01 11.83 1.50
CA LEU A 347 -9.61 10.94 2.57
C LEU A 347 -9.01 9.66 1.99
N THR A 348 -7.98 9.15 2.65
CA THR A 348 -7.38 7.90 2.22
C THR A 348 -8.26 6.74 2.62
N THR A 349 -8.76 6.00 1.64
CA THR A 349 -9.69 4.89 1.86
C THR A 349 -8.96 3.56 2.01
N SER A 350 -9.71 2.53 2.43
CA SER A 350 -9.28 1.14 2.38
C SER A 350 -10.21 0.32 1.48
N PHE A 351 -9.68 -0.78 0.94
CA PHE A 351 -10.48 -1.76 0.22
C PHE A 351 -11.58 -2.38 1.11
N VAL A 352 -11.36 -2.50 2.43
CA VAL A 352 -12.37 -3.01 3.38
C VAL A 352 -13.56 -2.06 3.45
N ALA A 353 -13.31 -0.78 3.74
CA ALA A 353 -14.37 0.20 3.93
C ALA A 353 -15.19 0.35 2.64
N GLU A 354 -14.51 0.36 1.49
CA GLU A 354 -15.17 0.37 0.18
C GLU A 354 -16.06 -0.86 -0.04
N ALA A 355 -15.59 -2.05 0.33
CA ALA A 355 -16.40 -3.27 0.22
C ALA A 355 -17.64 -3.22 1.09
N VAL A 356 -17.56 -2.66 2.30
CA VAL A 356 -18.71 -2.46 3.18
C VAL A 356 -19.71 -1.49 2.57
N SER A 357 -19.28 -0.33 2.07
CA SER A 357 -20.21 0.61 1.43
C SER A 357 -20.86 0.08 0.15
N ASN A 358 -20.19 -0.81 -0.60
CA ASN A 358 -20.80 -1.40 -1.80
C ASN A 358 -21.72 -2.60 -1.51
N LEU A 359 -21.44 -3.38 -0.46
CA LEU A 359 -22.04 -4.71 -0.25
C LEU A 359 -22.65 -4.90 1.15
N GLY A 360 -22.65 -3.87 2.00
CA GLY A 360 -23.10 -3.95 3.39
C GLY A 360 -22.31 -4.99 4.20
N PHE A 361 -23.02 -5.79 5.00
CA PHE A 361 -22.43 -6.87 5.80
C PHE A 361 -21.64 -7.90 4.97
N PHE A 362 -22.01 -8.14 3.72
CA PHE A 362 -21.23 -9.02 2.84
C PHE A 362 -19.84 -8.45 2.53
N GLY A 363 -19.68 -7.13 2.56
CA GLY A 363 -18.39 -6.47 2.41
C GLY A 363 -17.39 -6.84 3.51
N LEU A 364 -17.86 -6.95 4.76
CA LEU A 364 -17.06 -7.44 5.89
C LEU A 364 -16.58 -8.87 5.65
N LEU A 365 -17.42 -9.74 5.08
CA LEU A 365 -17.04 -11.14 4.80
C LEU A 365 -16.12 -11.27 3.57
N LEU A 366 -16.35 -10.45 2.54
CA LEU A 366 -15.60 -10.52 1.29
C LEU A 366 -14.12 -10.19 1.50
N PHE A 367 -13.80 -9.22 2.36
CA PHE A 367 -12.44 -8.81 2.62
C PHE A 367 -11.50 -9.94 3.06
N PRO A 368 -11.73 -10.64 4.20
CA PRO A 368 -10.82 -11.68 4.64
C PRO A 368 -10.76 -12.83 3.64
N ILE A 369 -11.89 -13.20 3.00
CA ILE A 369 -11.94 -14.25 1.99
C ILE A 369 -11.07 -13.89 0.78
N PHE A 370 -11.19 -12.67 0.25
CA PHE A 370 -10.39 -12.18 -0.86
C PHE A 370 -8.90 -12.22 -0.52
N TYR A 371 -8.50 -11.68 0.64
CA TYR A 371 -7.08 -11.68 1.05
C TYR A 371 -6.53 -13.09 1.23
N ILE A 372 -7.30 -13.99 1.85
CA ILE A 372 -6.89 -15.38 2.04
C ILE A 372 -6.66 -16.04 0.68
N TYR A 373 -7.63 -15.93 -0.22
CA TYR A 373 -7.53 -16.50 -1.56
C TYR A 373 -6.35 -15.91 -2.34
N PHE A 374 -6.22 -14.58 -2.34
CA PHE A 374 -5.16 -13.88 -3.05
C PHE A 374 -3.77 -14.26 -2.54
N LEU A 375 -3.55 -14.28 -1.23
CA LEU A 375 -2.27 -14.64 -0.63
C LEU A 375 -1.91 -16.12 -0.86
N ILE A 376 -2.87 -17.04 -0.77
CA ILE A 376 -2.64 -18.45 -1.10
C ILE A 376 -2.19 -18.62 -2.55
N LYS A 377 -2.77 -17.85 -3.48
CA LYS A 377 -2.36 -17.87 -4.90
C LYS A 377 -1.00 -17.19 -5.10
N ALA A 378 -0.75 -16.07 -4.43
CA ALA A 378 0.51 -15.35 -4.49
C ALA A 378 1.69 -16.20 -3.98
N ASP A 379 1.49 -16.93 -2.88
CA ASP A 379 2.50 -17.83 -2.31
C ASP A 379 2.88 -18.97 -3.26
N LYS A 380 1.96 -19.38 -4.14
CA LYS A 380 2.19 -20.42 -5.16
C LYS A 380 2.92 -19.90 -6.41
N LEU A 381 3.10 -18.58 -6.57
CA LEU A 381 3.81 -18.00 -7.72
C LEU A 381 5.28 -18.42 -7.74
N LYS A 382 5.75 -18.96 -8.87
CA LYS A 382 7.14 -19.40 -9.03
C LYS A 382 8.11 -18.27 -9.37
N VAL A 383 7.60 -17.21 -10.00
CA VAL A 383 8.39 -16.04 -10.42
C VAL A 383 8.50 -15.05 -9.27
N LEU A 384 9.73 -14.73 -8.85
CA LEU A 384 9.99 -13.83 -7.72
C LEU A 384 9.34 -12.46 -7.90
N GLY A 385 9.57 -11.80 -9.05
CA GLY A 385 9.04 -10.46 -9.30
C GLY A 385 7.51 -10.39 -9.18
N LEU A 386 6.82 -11.39 -9.74
CA LEU A 386 5.37 -11.53 -9.62
C LEU A 386 4.91 -11.75 -8.18
N LYS A 387 5.66 -12.54 -7.40
CA LYS A 387 5.36 -12.78 -5.98
C LYS A 387 5.56 -11.53 -5.12
N VAL A 388 6.67 -10.81 -5.28
CA VAL A 388 6.92 -9.54 -4.58
C VAL A 388 5.86 -8.51 -4.95
N LEU A 389 5.52 -8.41 -6.24
CA LEU A 389 4.47 -7.52 -6.72
C LEU A 389 3.09 -7.89 -6.16
N ALA A 390 2.77 -9.19 -6.05
CA ALA A 390 1.54 -9.64 -5.42
C ALA A 390 1.47 -9.24 -3.94
N TYR A 391 2.52 -9.53 -3.15
CA TYR A 391 2.54 -9.13 -1.74
C TYR A 391 2.45 -7.61 -1.57
N LEU A 392 3.11 -6.86 -2.45
CA LEU A 392 2.97 -5.41 -2.48
C LEU A 392 1.53 -5.00 -2.72
N ILE A 393 0.87 -5.52 -3.76
CA ILE A 393 -0.51 -5.17 -4.07
C ILE A 393 -1.43 -5.51 -2.90
N ALA A 394 -1.27 -6.68 -2.27
CA ALA A 394 -2.01 -7.04 -1.06
C ALA A 394 -1.77 -6.02 0.07
N THR A 395 -0.52 -5.65 0.35
CA THR A 395 -0.23 -4.63 1.34
C THR A 395 -0.84 -3.27 0.98
N LEU A 396 -0.70 -2.81 -0.27
CA LEU A 396 -1.19 -1.50 -0.69
C LEU A 396 -2.71 -1.42 -0.70
N LEU A 397 -3.43 -2.51 -1.01
CA LEU A 397 -4.89 -2.54 -0.94
C LEU A 397 -5.42 -2.35 0.49
N LEU A 398 -4.61 -2.59 1.53
CA LEU A 398 -4.95 -2.23 2.91
C LEU A 398 -4.83 -0.71 3.15
N LEU A 399 -3.95 -0.06 2.41
CA LEU A 399 -3.47 1.29 2.67
C LEU A 399 -4.13 2.34 1.79
N VAL A 400 -4.45 2.01 0.55
CA VAL A 400 -4.89 2.98 -0.47
C VAL A 400 -5.99 2.41 -1.35
N HIS A 401 -6.78 3.31 -1.91
CA HIS A 401 -7.82 2.99 -2.89
C HIS A 401 -7.23 2.24 -4.10
N PRO A 402 -7.94 1.23 -4.67
CA PRO A 402 -7.42 0.42 -5.78
C PRO A 402 -6.99 1.25 -7.01
N VAL A 403 -7.69 2.33 -7.35
CA VAL A 403 -7.28 3.22 -8.47
C VAL A 403 -5.90 3.82 -8.27
N ALA A 404 -5.49 4.12 -7.03
CA ALA A 404 -4.17 4.70 -6.78
C ALA A 404 -3.02 3.74 -7.15
N ILE A 405 -3.31 2.44 -7.25
CA ILE A 405 -2.35 1.39 -7.57
C ILE A 405 -2.73 0.61 -8.84
N ILE A 406 -3.67 1.12 -9.65
CA ILE A 406 -4.18 0.41 -10.82
C ILE A 406 -3.08 0.05 -11.81
N THR A 407 -2.09 0.92 -12.01
CA THR A 407 -0.92 0.64 -12.86
C THR A 407 -0.15 -0.59 -12.37
N LEU A 408 -0.01 -0.77 -11.05
CA LEU A 408 0.65 -1.94 -10.47
C LEU A 408 -0.20 -3.21 -10.64
N ILE A 409 -1.52 -3.08 -10.48
CA ILE A 409 -2.47 -4.18 -10.71
C ILE A 409 -2.41 -4.63 -12.17
N LEU A 410 -2.48 -3.69 -13.12
CA LEU A 410 -2.38 -3.98 -14.55
C LEU A 410 -1.03 -4.62 -14.91
N LEU A 411 0.07 -4.11 -14.36
CA LEU A 411 1.40 -4.69 -14.54
C LEU A 411 1.46 -6.14 -14.01
N PHE A 412 0.87 -6.38 -12.84
CA PHE A 412 0.79 -7.72 -12.27
C PHE A 412 -0.03 -8.66 -13.14
N LEU A 413 -1.19 -8.24 -13.63
CA LEU A 413 -2.04 -9.02 -14.51
C LEU A 413 -1.36 -9.32 -15.85
N LEU A 414 -0.69 -8.33 -16.43
CA LEU A 414 0.09 -8.49 -17.67
C LEU A 414 1.21 -9.51 -17.47
N PHE A 415 2.01 -9.38 -16.40
CA PHE A 415 3.07 -10.35 -16.12
C PHE A 415 2.51 -11.74 -15.80
N LEU A 416 1.38 -11.83 -15.12
CA LEU A 416 0.72 -13.10 -14.83
C LEU A 416 0.28 -13.78 -16.13
N PHE A 417 -0.33 -13.02 -17.04
CA PHE A 417 -0.71 -13.48 -18.37
C PHE A 417 0.51 -13.99 -19.14
N LEU A 418 1.54 -13.15 -19.31
CA LEU A 418 2.78 -13.51 -20.01
C LEU A 418 3.50 -14.71 -19.38
N SER A 419 3.40 -14.91 -18.07
CA SER A 419 4.01 -16.07 -17.40
C SER A 419 3.30 -17.40 -17.68
N LYS A 420 1.99 -17.37 -17.97
CA LYS A 420 1.20 -18.55 -18.35
C LYS A 420 1.46 -18.92 -19.81
N PHE A 421 1.55 -17.92 -20.67
CA PHE A 421 1.99 -18.10 -22.06
C PHE A 421 3.52 -18.10 -22.10
N ARG A 422 4.14 -19.21 -21.68
CA ARG A 422 5.52 -19.48 -22.10
C ARG A 422 5.53 -19.50 -23.63
N ILE A 423 5.85 -18.36 -24.24
CA ILE A 423 6.16 -18.28 -25.66
C ILE A 423 7.37 -19.19 -25.82
N VAL A 424 7.12 -20.37 -26.39
CA VAL A 424 8.14 -21.24 -26.96
C VAL A 424 8.70 -20.45 -28.13
N ILE A 425 9.67 -19.59 -27.85
CA ILE A 425 10.55 -19.07 -28.90
C ILE A 425 11.43 -20.26 -29.25
N ASN A 426 10.93 -21.08 -30.18
CA ASN A 426 11.76 -22.08 -30.86
C ASN A 426 12.95 -21.32 -31.43
N LYS A 427 14.14 -21.74 -31.00
CA LYS A 427 15.38 -21.35 -31.66
C LYS A 427 15.35 -21.96 -33.05
N GLY A 428 15.19 -21.13 -34.07
CA GLY A 428 15.77 -21.39 -35.39
C GLY A 428 17.26 -21.10 -35.34
#